data_AF-A0A1V4KEJ2-F1
#
_entry.id   AF-A0A1V4KEJ2-F1
#
_cell.length_a   1.000
_cell.length_b   1.000
_cell.length_c   1.000
_cell.angle_alpha   90.00
_cell.angle_beta   90.00
_cell.angle_gamma   90.00
#
_symmetry.space_group_name_H-M   'P 1'
#
loop_
_entity.id
_entity.type
_entity.pdbx_description
1 polymer ?
#
loop_
_entity_poly.entity_id
_entity_poly.type
_entity_poly.pdbx_seq_one_letter_code
_entity_poly.pdbx_strand_id
1 'polypeptide(L)'
;MVPSKQAFESMLRYIYYGEVNMPPEDSLYLFAAPYYYGFSNNRLQAYCKQNLEMNVTVENVLQILEAADKTQALDMKRHCLHIIVHQFIKVSKLPHLRSLSQLLLVDIIESLAKHISDKQCAELGSDI
;
A
#
# COMPACT_ATOMS: atom_id res chain seq x y z
N MET A 1 3.72 -16.83 0.16
CA MET A 1 3.99 -15.57 -0.57
C MET A 1 5.30 -15.73 -1.32
N VAL A 2 5.35 -15.40 -2.61
CA VAL A 2 6.60 -15.42 -3.39
C VAL A 2 6.98 -13.96 -3.69
N PRO A 3 8.19 -13.48 -3.32
CA PRO A 3 8.63 -12.12 -3.63
C PRO A 3 8.65 -11.82 -5.12
N SER A 4 8.50 -10.54 -5.46
CA SER A 4 9.03 -10.07 -6.74
C SER A 4 10.56 -10.20 -6.74
N LYS A 5 11.16 -10.41 -7.92
CA LYS A 5 12.62 -10.45 -8.06
C LYS A 5 13.28 -9.19 -7.46
N GLN A 6 12.66 -8.03 -7.65
CA GLN A 6 13.12 -6.74 -7.13
C GLN A 6 13.12 -6.71 -5.59
N ALA A 7 12.03 -7.11 -4.95
CA ALA A 7 11.96 -7.16 -3.49
C ALA A 7 12.98 -8.13 -2.89
N PHE A 8 13.24 -9.26 -3.57
CA PHE A 8 14.29 -10.19 -3.14
C PHE A 8 15.70 -9.58 -3.29
N GLU A 9 15.98 -8.88 -4.39
CA GLU A 9 17.25 -8.15 -4.55
C GLU A 9 17.42 -7.06 -3.49
N SER A 10 16.37 -6.30 -3.18
CA SER A 10 16.34 -5.31 -2.10
C SER A 10 16.62 -5.96 -0.73
N MET A 11 16.09 -7.16 -0.48
CA MET A 11 16.42 -7.94 0.73
C MET A 11 17.91 -8.28 0.81
N LEU A 12 18.49 -8.77 -0.29
CA LEU A 12 19.91 -9.14 -0.33
C LEU A 12 20.80 -7.92 -0.13
N ARG A 13 20.46 -6.78 -0.74
CA ARG A 13 21.22 -5.53 -0.53
C ARG A 13 21.15 -5.06 0.92
N TYR A 14 19.99 -5.17 1.57
CA TYR A 14 19.87 -4.90 3.00
C TYR A 14 20.75 -5.85 3.84
N ILE A 15 20.71 -7.16 3.59
CA ILE A 15 21.47 -8.15 4.37
C ILE A 15 22.97 -7.96 4.22
N TYR A 16 23.45 -7.76 3.00
CA TYR A 16 24.89 -7.74 2.70
C TYR A 16 25.53 -6.34 2.81
N TYR A 17 24.78 -5.27 2.54
CA TYR A 17 25.31 -3.91 2.52
C TYR A 17 24.67 -2.97 3.55
N GLY A 18 23.63 -3.42 4.26
CA GLY A 18 22.87 -2.55 5.18
C GLY A 18 22.07 -1.46 4.46
N GLU A 19 21.81 -1.61 3.16
CA GLU A 19 21.08 -0.63 2.37
C GLU A 19 19.60 -0.59 2.76
N VAL A 20 19.08 0.60 3.03
CA VAL A 20 17.68 0.82 3.47
C VAL A 20 16.85 1.63 2.47
N ASN A 21 17.47 2.05 1.36
CA ASN A 21 16.77 2.75 0.29
C ASN A 21 16.05 1.72 -0.59
N MET A 22 14.75 1.56 -0.37
CA MET A 22 13.92 0.64 -1.15
C MET A 22 12.57 1.27 -1.47
N PRO A 23 11.97 0.96 -2.64
CA PRO A 23 10.63 1.41 -2.97
C PRO A 23 9.59 0.92 -1.94
N PRO A 24 8.52 1.67 -1.65
CA PRO A 24 7.48 1.25 -0.70
C PRO A 24 6.82 -0.10 -1.06
N GLU A 25 6.69 -0.41 -2.34
CA GLU A 25 6.18 -1.70 -2.82
C GLU A 25 7.07 -2.88 -2.40
N ASP A 26 8.40 -2.69 -2.42
CA ASP A 26 9.36 -3.67 -1.92
C ASP A 26 9.31 -3.75 -0.39
N SER A 27 9.20 -2.60 0.30
CA SER A 27 9.02 -2.56 1.75
C SER A 27 7.81 -3.36 2.22
N LEU A 28 6.74 -3.41 1.42
CA LEU A 28 5.56 -4.18 1.80
C LEU A 28 5.82 -5.68 1.83
N TYR A 29 6.58 -6.19 0.85
CA TYR A 29 7.05 -7.57 0.88
C TYR A 29 8.00 -7.81 2.05
N LEU A 30 8.98 -6.92 2.22
CA LEU A 30 10.05 -7.05 3.21
C LEU A 30 9.55 -6.86 4.65
N PHE A 31 8.39 -6.23 4.83
CA PHE A 31 7.71 -6.18 6.12
C PHE A 31 7.26 -7.57 6.62
N ALA A 32 6.89 -8.47 5.69
CA ALA A 32 6.50 -9.85 5.99
C ALA A 32 7.68 -10.84 5.91
N ALA A 33 8.81 -10.44 5.31
CA ALA A 33 10.00 -11.28 5.13
C ALA A 33 10.56 -11.91 6.43
N PRO A 34 10.57 -11.24 7.60
CA PRO A 34 11.05 -11.85 8.84
C PRO A 34 10.31 -13.14 9.21
N TYR A 35 9.00 -13.20 9.00
CA TYR A 35 8.19 -14.37 9.28
C TYR A 35 8.47 -15.52 8.30
N TYR A 36 8.71 -15.19 7.04
CA TYR A 36 8.90 -16.19 5.99
C TYR A 36 10.32 -16.78 5.99
N TYR A 37 11.34 -15.95 6.24
CA TYR A 37 12.74 -16.34 6.23
C TYR A 37 13.34 -16.58 7.62
N GLY A 38 12.56 -16.40 8.69
CA GLY A 38 13.00 -16.66 10.06
C GLY A 38 14.05 -15.67 10.57
N PHE A 39 13.94 -14.38 10.22
CA PHE A 39 14.85 -13.38 10.76
C PHE A 39 14.61 -13.18 12.26
N SER A 40 15.66 -13.31 13.06
CA SER A 40 15.63 -13.07 14.51
C SER A 40 15.66 -11.59 14.88
N ASN A 41 16.02 -10.71 13.94
CA ASN A 41 16.15 -9.27 14.14
C ASN A 41 15.01 -8.52 13.41
N ASN A 42 14.38 -7.58 14.10
CA ASN A 42 13.24 -6.79 13.60
C ASN A 42 13.63 -5.47 12.91
N ARG A 43 14.92 -5.14 12.77
CA ARG A 43 15.39 -3.88 12.14
C ARG A 43 14.84 -3.69 10.73
N LEU A 44 14.87 -4.73 9.89
CA LEU A 44 14.32 -4.66 8.53
C LEU A 44 12.83 -4.30 8.56
N GLN A 45 12.08 -4.96 9.46
CA GLN A 45 10.65 -4.72 9.62
C GLN A 45 10.37 -3.29 10.06
N ALA A 46 11.17 -2.74 10.99
CA ALA A 46 11.03 -1.37 11.45
C ALA A 46 11.30 -0.35 10.32
N TYR A 47 12.34 -0.57 9.51
CA TYR A 47 12.61 0.27 8.34
C TYR A 47 11.47 0.20 7.31
N CYS A 48 11.01 -1.00 6.98
CA CYS A 48 9.91 -1.19 6.04
C CYS A 48 8.64 -0.49 6.53
N LYS A 49 8.33 -0.60 7.82
CA LYS A 49 7.19 0.08 8.43
C LYS A 49 7.29 1.60 8.26
N GLN A 50 8.44 2.18 8.63
CA GLN A 50 8.64 3.62 8.52
C GLN A 50 8.58 4.09 7.06
N ASN A 51 9.15 3.32 6.13
CA ASN A 51 9.11 3.64 4.70
C ASN A 51 7.68 3.64 4.16
N LEU A 52 6.88 2.66 4.57
CA LEU A 52 5.46 2.57 4.22
C LEU A 52 4.64 3.70 4.86
N GLU A 53 4.94 4.12 6.09
CA GLU A 53 4.22 5.20 6.75
C GLU A 53 4.56 6.59 6.18
N MET A 54 5.79 6.81 5.74
CA MET A 54 6.23 8.15 5.30
C MET A 54 6.18 8.36 3.79
N ASN A 55 6.25 7.30 2.97
CA ASN A 55 6.48 7.43 1.52
C ASN A 55 5.35 6.92 0.64
N VAL A 56 4.15 6.66 1.19
CA VAL A 56 2.95 6.43 0.38
C VAL A 56 2.43 7.77 -0.14
N THR A 57 2.40 7.92 -1.46
CA THR A 57 2.00 9.14 -2.16
C THR A 57 0.96 8.83 -3.23
N VAL A 58 0.33 9.86 -3.81
CA VAL A 58 -0.59 9.70 -4.95
C VAL A 58 0.07 8.93 -6.10
N GLU A 59 1.37 9.12 -6.32
CA GLU A 59 2.09 8.59 -7.47
C GLU A 59 2.31 7.07 -7.39
N ASN A 60 2.50 6.54 -6.18
CA ASN A 60 2.82 5.13 -5.95
C ASN A 60 1.68 4.33 -5.27
N VAL A 61 0.62 4.99 -4.76
CA VAL A 61 -0.45 4.33 -3.99
C VAL A 61 -1.11 3.16 -4.72
N LEU A 62 -1.21 3.20 -6.06
CA LEU A 62 -1.82 2.11 -6.83
C LEU A 62 -0.94 0.85 -6.86
N GLN A 63 0.38 1.02 -6.96
CA GLN A 63 1.33 -0.10 -6.93
C GLN A 63 1.37 -0.73 -5.53
N ILE A 64 1.32 0.12 -4.50
CA ILE A 64 1.29 -0.32 -3.09
C ILE A 64 -0.03 -1.03 -2.79
N LEU A 65 -1.16 -0.57 -3.35
CA LEU A 65 -2.45 -1.26 -3.23
C LEU A 65 -2.40 -2.67 -3.82
N GLU A 66 -1.83 -2.83 -5.01
CA GLU A 66 -1.65 -4.16 -5.63
C GLU A 66 -0.73 -5.06 -4.80
N ALA A 67 0.37 -4.50 -4.31
CA ALA A 67 1.26 -5.22 -3.42
C ALA A 67 0.53 -5.66 -2.15
N ALA A 68 -0.27 -4.78 -1.54
CA ALA A 68 -0.99 -5.05 -0.30
C ALA A 68 -2.04 -6.15 -0.46
N ASP A 69 -2.70 -6.17 -1.61
CA ASP A 69 -3.63 -7.23 -1.95
C ASP A 69 -2.92 -8.57 -2.14
N LYS A 70 -1.82 -8.61 -2.90
CA LYS A 70 -1.03 -9.82 -3.12
C LYS A 70 -0.40 -10.38 -1.84
N THR A 71 0.03 -9.51 -0.93
CA THR A 71 0.64 -9.91 0.35
C THR A 71 -0.39 -10.09 1.47
N GLN A 72 -1.68 -9.84 1.21
CA GLN A 72 -2.75 -9.87 2.20
C GLN A 72 -2.51 -8.91 3.38
N ALA A 73 -1.81 -7.80 3.14
CA ALA A 73 -1.57 -6.74 4.11
C ALA A 73 -2.82 -5.83 4.23
N LEU A 74 -3.85 -6.34 4.92
CA LEU A 74 -5.19 -5.70 4.98
C LEU A 74 -5.16 -4.25 5.48
N ASP A 75 -4.34 -3.95 6.49
CA ASP A 75 -4.27 -2.59 7.03
C ASP A 75 -3.64 -1.62 6.04
N MET A 76 -2.63 -2.06 5.28
CA MET A 76 -2.05 -1.26 4.20
C MET A 76 -3.04 -1.08 3.05
N LYS A 77 -3.80 -2.14 2.70
CA LYS A 77 -4.84 -2.05 1.68
C LYS A 77 -5.88 -1.00 2.05
N ARG A 78 -6.37 -1.02 3.31
CA ARG A 78 -7.28 0.01 3.84
C ARG A 78 -6.68 1.41 3.80
N HIS A 79 -5.41 1.55 4.18
CA HIS A 79 -4.72 2.83 4.15
C HIS A 79 -4.58 3.39 2.72
N CYS A 80 -4.23 2.54 1.75
CA CYS A 80 -4.16 2.92 0.34
C CYS A 80 -5.54 3.36 -0.18
N LEU A 81 -6.59 2.58 0.11
CA LEU A 81 -7.96 2.93 -0.29
C LEU A 81 -8.40 4.27 0.31
N HIS A 82 -8.06 4.54 1.57
CA HIS A 82 -8.32 5.84 2.21
C HIS A 82 -7.66 7.01 1.46
N ILE A 83 -6.38 6.89 1.10
CA ILE A 83 -5.68 7.92 0.31
C ILE A 83 -6.35 8.09 -1.06
N ILE A 84 -6.69 6.97 -1.72
CA ILE A 84 -7.32 6.95 -3.04
C ILE A 84 -8.67 7.69 -3.01
N VAL A 85 -9.55 7.43 -2.04
CA VAL A 85 -10.86 8.10 -2.01
C VAL A 85 -10.75 9.60 -1.74
N HIS A 86 -9.78 10.03 -0.93
CA HIS A 86 -9.54 11.45 -0.63
C HIS A 86 -8.91 12.22 -1.80
N GLN A 87 -8.10 11.56 -2.62
CA GLN A 87 -7.37 12.18 -3.73
C GLN A 87 -7.73 11.58 -5.10
N PHE A 88 -8.95 11.04 -5.22
CA PHE A 88 -9.36 10.20 -6.36
C PHE A 88 -9.20 10.92 -7.70
N ILE A 89 -9.48 12.22 -7.78
CA ILE A 89 -9.35 13.00 -9.00
C ILE A 89 -7.90 13.02 -9.54
N LYS A 90 -6.90 12.96 -8.66
CA LYS A 90 -5.49 12.87 -9.06
C LYS A 90 -5.15 11.42 -9.44
N VAL A 91 -5.56 10.46 -8.61
CA VAL A 91 -5.31 9.03 -8.82
C VAL A 91 -5.94 8.52 -10.11
N SER A 92 -7.14 8.99 -10.47
CA SER A 92 -7.89 8.57 -11.65
C SER A 92 -7.24 8.96 -12.98
N LYS A 93 -6.30 9.91 -12.94
CA LYS A 93 -5.50 10.34 -14.09
C LYS A 93 -4.23 9.50 -14.27
N LEU A 94 -3.88 8.67 -13.29
CA LEU A 94 -2.69 7.83 -13.38
C LEU A 94 -2.93 6.71 -14.39
N PRO A 95 -1.96 6.44 -15.29
CA PRO A 95 -2.10 5.38 -16.29
C PRO A 95 -2.20 3.99 -15.65
N HIS A 96 -1.56 3.81 -14.49
CA HIS A 96 -1.54 2.54 -13.73
C HIS A 96 -2.92 2.12 -13.20
N LEU A 97 -3.89 3.03 -13.11
CA LEU A 97 -5.24 2.66 -12.68
C LEU A 97 -5.86 1.63 -13.63
N ARG A 98 -5.59 1.76 -14.94
CA ARG A 98 -6.17 0.88 -15.97
C ARG A 98 -5.56 -0.52 -15.99
N SER A 99 -4.39 -0.71 -15.39
CA SER A 99 -3.70 -2.00 -15.32
C SER A 99 -4.06 -2.81 -14.07
N LEU A 100 -4.82 -2.24 -13.13
CA LEU A 100 -5.26 -2.95 -11.93
C LEU A 100 -6.18 -4.12 -12.27
N SER A 101 -6.19 -5.13 -11.38
CA SER A 101 -7.15 -6.21 -11.47
C SER A 101 -8.58 -5.70 -11.32
N GLN A 102 -9.53 -6.39 -11.95
CA GLN A 102 -10.96 -6.04 -11.85
C GLN A 102 -11.42 -6.01 -10.38
N LEU A 103 -10.93 -6.93 -9.55
CA LEU A 103 -11.26 -6.98 -8.12
C LEU A 103 -10.80 -5.72 -7.39
N LEU A 104 -9.58 -5.24 -7.64
CA LEU A 104 -9.07 -4.02 -7.03
C LEU A 104 -9.82 -2.77 -7.50
N LEU A 105 -10.26 -2.74 -8.76
CA LEU A 105 -11.11 -1.66 -9.26
C LEU A 105 -12.47 -1.65 -8.55
N VAL A 106 -13.05 -2.83 -8.30
CA VAL A 106 -14.29 -2.96 -7.52
C VAL A 106 -14.07 -2.47 -6.09
N ASP A 107 -12.99 -2.88 -5.42
CA ASP A 107 -12.66 -2.41 -4.06
C ASP A 107 -12.56 -0.87 -3.98
N ILE A 108 -11.96 -0.25 -5.01
CA ILE A 108 -11.88 1.22 -5.11
C ILE A 108 -13.27 1.83 -5.26
N ILE A 109 -14.13 1.27 -6.13
CA ILE A 109 -15.50 1.76 -6.35
C ILE A 109 -16.34 1.64 -5.07
N GLU A 110 -16.28 0.50 -4.38
CA GLU A 110 -16.98 0.28 -3.11
C GLU A 110 -16.50 1.26 -2.03
N SER A 111 -15.19 1.49 -1.95
CA SER A 111 -14.61 2.45 -1.02
C SER A 111 -15.04 3.89 -1.33
N LEU A 112 -15.12 4.27 -2.61
CA LEU A 112 -15.62 5.58 -3.04
C LEU A 112 -17.10 5.75 -2.69
N ALA A 113 -17.93 4.74 -2.96
CA ALA A 113 -19.35 4.78 -2.65
C ALA A 113 -19.59 4.98 -1.14
N LYS A 114 -18.83 4.24 -0.31
CA LYS A 114 -18.87 4.42 1.15
C LYS A 114 -18.46 5.84 1.57
N HIS A 115 -17.35 6.35 1.05
CA HIS A 115 -16.86 7.69 1.39
C HIS A 115 -17.84 8.81 0.97
N ILE A 116 -18.54 8.66 -0.17
CA ILE A 116 -19.59 9.59 -0.59
C ILE A 116 -20.79 9.53 0.37
N SER A 117 -21.23 8.32 0.75
CA SER A 117 -22.33 8.14 1.71
C SER A 117 -21.99 8.75 3.07
N ASP A 118 -20.79 8.52 3.58
CA ASP A 118 -20.33 9.05 4.87
C ASP A 118 -20.30 10.59 4.86
N LYS A 119 -19.86 11.21 3.75
CA LYS A 119 -19.91 12.67 3.60
C LYS A 119 -21.32 13.23 3.58
N GLN A 120 -22.25 12.60 2.86
CA GLN A 120 -23.65 13.04 2.81
C GLN A 120 -24.32 12.97 4.19
N CYS A 121 -24.05 11.91 4.97
CA CYS A 121 -24.53 11.79 6.35
C CYS A 121 -23.96 12.89 7.26
N ALA A 122 -22.69 13.26 7.09
CA ALA A 122 -22.06 14.31 7.88
C ALA A 122 -22.65 15.71 7.59
N GLU A 123 -22.97 16.00 6.32
CA GLU A 123 -23.57 17.27 5.90
C GLU A 123 -25.02 17.43 6.39
N LEU A 124 -25.80 16.34 6.42
CA LEU A 124 -27.18 16.35 6.95
C LEU A 124 -27.25 16.50 8.48
N GLY A 125 -26.20 16.09 9.19
CA GLY A 125 -26.12 16.19 10.66
C GLY A 125 -25.67 17.55 11.18
N SER A 126 -25.15 18.44 10.32
CA SER A 126 -24.71 19.80 10.71
C SER A 126 -25.79 20.87 10.64
N ASP A 127 -26.97 20.54 10.09
CA ASP A 127 -28.12 21.45 9.91
C ASP A 127 -29.21 21.29 10.99
N ILE A 128 -28.92 20.57 12.09
CA ILE A 128 -29.79 20.39 13.27
C ILE A 128 -29.08 20.97 14.50
#